data_AF-A0A4W3I452-F1
#
_entry.id   AF-A0A4W3I452-F1
#
_cell.length_a   1.000
_cell.length_b   1.000
_cell.length_c   1.000
_cell.angle_alpha   90.00
_cell.angle_beta   90.00
_cell.angle_gamma   90.00
#
_symmetry.space_group_name_H-M   'P 1'
#
loop_
_entity.id
_entity.type
_entity.pdbx_description
1 polymer ?
#
loop_
_entity_poly.entity_id
_entity_poly.type
_entity_poly.pdbx_seq_one_letter_code
_entity_poly.pdbx_strand_id
1 'polypeptide(L)'
;LHTPNNNPSKTKNNNKLVIFNLRLLASLQQKAFGKMIFDSVCHHLRLVEEDYFGLEFEDHEGNIVRDKTVMFKFVVKFFPRDPGQLLDELTRYLFAQQIKQDLVTGRLPCSDNSAALLLSHIVQSEVGDFAEELDRMHLQSNKYIPNQDVLNHKIMNFHQKHAGQTPAESDIRLLDTARKLEMYGIRLHPASDGEGTHINLAVLHMGILVFQVSDAHLNVVGQHR
;
A
#
# COMPACT_ATOMS: atom_id res chain seq x y z
N LEU A 1 -40.05 32.47 -15.52
CA LEU A 1 -40.55 31.08 -15.39
C LEU A 1 -39.42 30.14 -15.78
N HIS A 2 -38.52 29.85 -14.84
CA HIS A 2 -37.43 28.89 -15.02
C HIS A 2 -37.84 27.57 -14.38
N THR A 3 -37.96 26.53 -15.19
CA THR A 3 -37.98 25.13 -14.73
C THR A 3 -36.53 24.64 -14.58
N PRO A 4 -36.12 24.07 -13.44
CA PRO A 4 -34.86 23.35 -13.36
C PRO A 4 -35.08 21.91 -13.81
N ASN A 5 -34.34 21.48 -14.84
CA ASN A 5 -34.31 20.10 -15.27
C ASN A 5 -33.29 19.34 -14.43
N ASN A 6 -33.79 18.42 -13.61
CA ASN A 6 -33.02 17.44 -12.86
C ASN A 6 -32.37 16.44 -13.82
N ASN A 7 -31.06 16.25 -13.71
CA ASN A 7 -30.43 15.00 -14.13
C ASN A 7 -29.30 14.66 -13.13
N PRO A 8 -29.50 13.66 -12.25
CA PRO A 8 -28.44 13.12 -11.43
C PRO A 8 -27.85 11.91 -12.17
N SER A 9 -26.60 11.97 -12.62
CA SER A 9 -25.92 10.71 -12.98
C SER A 9 -24.40 10.77 -12.86
N LYS A 10 -23.91 9.80 -12.08
CA LYS A 10 -22.58 9.17 -12.09
C LYS A 10 -21.45 9.88 -11.33
N THR A 11 -21.57 9.89 -10.01
CA THR A 11 -20.42 9.78 -9.09
C THR A 11 -19.78 8.40 -9.29
N LYS A 12 -18.74 8.33 -10.14
CA LYS A 12 -17.89 7.15 -10.27
C LYS A 12 -16.95 7.06 -9.06
N ASN A 13 -17.07 5.98 -8.29
CA ASN A 13 -16.00 5.31 -7.51
C ASN A 13 -14.91 6.18 -6.84
N ASN A 14 -15.30 7.12 -5.98
CA ASN A 14 -14.34 7.78 -5.07
C ASN A 14 -13.94 6.93 -3.86
N ASN A 15 -14.43 5.69 -3.73
CA ASN A 15 -14.22 4.86 -2.53
C ASN A 15 -12.88 4.07 -2.53
N LYS A 16 -12.19 3.92 -3.68
CA LYS A 16 -10.96 3.10 -3.75
C LYS A 16 -9.68 3.83 -3.30
N LEU A 17 -9.62 5.16 -3.39
CA LEU A 17 -8.43 5.94 -3.02
C LEU A 17 -8.40 6.37 -1.54
N VAL A 18 -9.53 6.19 -0.82
CA VAL A 18 -9.77 6.72 0.53
C VAL A 18 -9.24 5.79 1.63
N ILE A 19 -8.84 4.55 1.31
CA ILE A 19 -8.47 3.58 2.35
C ILE A 19 -7.09 3.85 2.96
N PHE A 20 -6.18 4.55 2.25
CA PHE A 20 -4.86 4.94 2.80
C PHE A 20 -4.78 6.40 3.26
N ASN A 21 -5.67 7.26 2.76
CA ASN A 21 -5.86 8.61 3.26
C ASN A 21 -7.28 8.70 3.81
N LEU A 22 -7.53 8.01 4.92
CA LEU A 22 -8.71 8.31 5.73
C LEU A 22 -8.49 9.69 6.32
N ARG A 23 -8.89 10.72 5.57
CA ARG A 23 -9.09 12.06 6.10
C ARG A 23 -10.35 12.01 6.95
N LEU A 24 -10.26 11.31 8.08
CA LEU A 24 -11.23 11.48 9.14
C LEU A 24 -11.01 12.91 9.62
N LEU A 25 -11.88 13.82 9.18
CA LEU A 25 -12.07 15.09 9.86
C LEU A 25 -12.64 14.72 11.21
N ALA A 26 -11.73 14.37 12.12
CA ALA A 26 -12.04 14.15 13.50
C ALA A 26 -12.48 15.51 14.07
N SER A 27 -13.76 15.84 13.91
CA SER A 27 -14.49 16.64 14.90
C SER A 27 -14.71 15.83 16.18
N LEU A 28 -13.76 14.95 16.50
CA LEU A 28 -13.78 14.13 17.68
C LEU A 28 -13.52 15.07 18.85
N GLN A 29 -14.52 15.15 19.72
CA GLN A 29 -14.34 15.58 21.10
C GLN A 29 -12.98 15.10 21.59
N GLN A 30 -12.19 15.99 22.21
CA GLN A 30 -10.75 15.88 22.53
C GLN A 30 -10.29 14.65 23.36
N LYS A 31 -11.03 13.53 23.36
CA LYS A 31 -10.83 12.32 24.17
C LYS A 31 -11.05 11.02 23.40
N ALA A 32 -11.29 11.03 22.08
CA ALA A 32 -11.42 9.78 21.33
C ALA A 32 -10.07 9.04 21.29
N PHE A 33 -10.02 7.86 21.89
CA PHE A 33 -8.83 7.02 21.91
C PHE A 33 -8.54 6.47 20.50
N GLY A 34 -7.27 6.30 20.13
CA GLY A 34 -6.88 5.75 18.82
C GLY A 34 -7.55 4.41 18.49
N LYS A 35 -7.85 3.60 19.52
CA LYS A 35 -8.65 2.38 19.39
C LYS A 35 -10.07 2.64 18.85
N MET A 36 -10.77 3.66 19.34
CA MET A 36 -12.12 3.99 18.88
C MET A 36 -12.15 4.38 17.39
N ILE A 37 -11.11 5.11 16.95
CA ILE A 37 -10.96 5.48 15.54
C ILE A 37 -10.73 4.21 14.71
N PHE A 38 -9.82 3.34 15.14
CA PHE A 38 -9.54 2.09 14.45
C PHE A 38 -10.77 1.17 14.37
N ASP A 39 -11.45 0.94 15.50
CA ASP A 39 -12.66 0.12 15.57
C ASP A 39 -13.76 0.68 14.65
N SER A 40 -13.92 2.01 14.58
CA SER A 40 -14.88 2.65 13.69
C SER A 40 -14.55 2.42 12.21
N VAL A 41 -13.26 2.40 11.84
CA VAL A 41 -12.83 2.11 10.47
C VAL A 41 -13.08 0.63 10.14
N CYS A 42 -12.70 -0.29 11.03
CA CYS A 42 -12.92 -1.73 10.83
C CYS A 42 -14.41 -2.05 10.71
N HIS A 43 -15.24 -1.45 11.57
CA HIS A 43 -16.69 -1.59 11.49
C HIS A 43 -17.27 -1.04 10.18
N HIS A 44 -16.81 0.15 9.75
CA HIS A 44 -17.27 0.75 8.49
C HIS A 44 -16.91 -0.11 7.27
N LEU A 45 -15.70 -0.66 7.24
CA LEU A 45 -15.22 -1.54 6.18
C LEU A 45 -15.83 -2.95 6.27
N ARG A 46 -16.44 -3.32 7.42
CA ARG A 46 -16.85 -4.69 7.75
C ARG A 46 -15.65 -5.65 7.72
N LEU A 47 -14.51 -5.17 8.20
CA LEU A 47 -13.27 -5.94 8.23
C LEU A 47 -13.34 -6.99 9.34
N VAL A 48 -13.17 -8.26 8.98
CA VAL A 48 -13.21 -9.40 9.92
C VAL A 48 -11.82 -9.68 10.50
N GLU A 49 -10.79 -9.67 9.66
CA GLU A 49 -9.41 -9.97 10.04
C GLU A 49 -8.66 -8.67 10.45
N GLU A 50 -9.20 -7.94 11.43
CA GLU A 50 -8.70 -6.62 11.83
C GLU A 50 -7.30 -6.65 12.47
N ASP A 51 -6.90 -7.79 13.04
CA ASP A 51 -5.62 -7.97 13.75
C ASP A 51 -4.38 -7.67 12.91
N TYR A 52 -4.48 -7.73 11.58
CA TYR A 52 -3.37 -7.42 10.67
C TYR A 52 -3.10 -5.93 10.51
N PHE A 53 -4.02 -5.06 10.92
CA PHE A 53 -4.03 -3.65 10.55
C PHE A 53 -3.81 -2.72 11.74
N GLY A 54 -3.59 -1.45 11.44
CA GLY A 54 -3.63 -0.40 12.44
C GLY A 54 -3.59 0.99 11.83
N LEU A 55 -3.45 1.99 12.71
CA LEU A 55 -3.34 3.38 12.33
C LEU A 55 -1.90 3.88 12.52
N GLU A 56 -1.39 4.57 11.51
CA GLU A 56 -0.21 5.42 11.56
C GLU A 56 -0.64 6.89 11.43
N PHE A 57 0.08 7.81 12.05
CA PHE A 57 -0.06 9.24 11.82
C PHE A 57 1.33 9.84 11.70
N GLU A 58 1.44 10.91 10.93
CA GLU A 58 2.71 11.61 10.73
C GLU A 58 2.64 12.92 11.50
N ASP A 59 3.48 13.05 12.54
CA ASP A 59 3.64 14.32 13.26
C ASP A 59 4.57 15.21 12.44
N HIS A 60 4.02 15.88 11.44
CA HIS A 60 4.72 16.97 10.79
C HIS A 60 4.84 18.11 11.79
N GLU A 61 6.06 18.40 12.25
CA GLU A 61 6.42 19.49 13.18
C GLU A 61 5.45 20.68 13.13
N GLY A 62 4.45 20.68 14.03
CA GLY A 62 3.52 21.79 14.23
C GLY A 62 2.16 21.74 13.51
N ASN A 63 1.86 20.73 12.68
CA ASN A 63 0.55 20.62 12.00
C ASN A 63 -0.60 20.24 12.95
N ILE A 64 -0.29 19.63 14.10
CA ILE A 64 -1.27 19.39 15.18
C ILE A 64 -1.77 20.73 15.77
N VAL A 65 -0.93 21.77 15.75
CA VAL A 65 -1.19 23.05 16.44
C VAL A 65 -1.96 24.04 15.55
N ARG A 66 -1.86 23.96 14.22
CA ARG A 66 -2.47 24.95 13.32
C ARG A 66 -3.91 24.63 12.89
N ASP A 67 -4.23 23.38 12.55
CA ASP A 67 -5.53 23.03 11.94
C ASP A 67 -6.38 21.99 12.69
N LYS A 68 -5.97 21.55 13.90
CA LYS A 68 -6.67 20.55 14.73
C LYS A 68 -7.06 19.24 14.01
N THR A 69 -6.53 18.99 12.81
CA THR A 69 -6.89 17.85 11.97
C THR A 69 -5.70 16.91 11.90
N VAL A 70 -5.81 15.77 12.59
CA VAL A 70 -4.82 14.69 12.49
C VAL A 70 -5.25 13.76 11.36
N MET A 71 -4.37 13.54 10.38
CA MET A 71 -4.62 12.55 9.34
C MET A 71 -4.04 11.19 9.76
N PHE A 72 -4.89 10.18 9.78
CA PHE A 72 -4.49 8.80 10.05
C PHE A 72 -4.42 8.01 8.74
N LYS A 73 -3.37 7.20 8.61
CA LYS A 73 -3.19 6.22 7.55
C LYS A 73 -3.55 4.86 8.11
N PHE A 74 -4.48 4.16 7.46
CA PHE A 74 -4.78 2.76 7.79
C PHE A 74 -3.76 1.87 7.07
N VAL A 75 -3.02 1.07 7.82
CA VAL A 75 -1.86 0.33 7.31
C VAL A 75 -1.88 -1.12 7.76
N VAL A 76 -1.20 -1.98 7.00
CA VAL A 76 -0.86 -3.33 7.46
C VAL A 76 0.32 -3.24 8.44
N LYS A 77 0.12 -3.79 9.64
CA LYS A 77 1.14 -3.89 10.69
C LYS A 77 1.83 -5.24 10.72
N PHE A 78 1.09 -6.31 10.43
CA PHE A 78 1.60 -7.67 10.49
C PHE A 78 1.41 -8.35 9.15
N PHE A 79 2.53 -8.62 8.48
CA PHE A 79 2.52 -9.35 7.22
C PHE A 79 2.65 -10.84 7.49
N PRO A 80 1.64 -11.68 7.15
CA PRO A 80 1.79 -13.12 7.27
C PRO A 80 2.82 -13.63 6.26
N ARG A 81 3.61 -14.65 6.64
CA ARG A 81 4.57 -15.29 5.73
C ARG A 81 3.87 -15.94 4.53
N ASP A 82 2.64 -16.37 4.74
CA ASP A 82 1.81 -17.00 3.73
C ASP A 82 0.50 -16.19 3.56
N PRO A 83 0.34 -15.44 2.46
CA PRO A 83 -0.89 -14.73 2.14
C PRO A 83 -2.12 -15.64 2.02
N GLY A 84 -1.93 -16.96 1.82
CA GLY A 84 -3.01 -17.93 1.87
C GLY A 84 -3.70 -18.03 3.24
N GLN A 85 -3.11 -17.46 4.30
CA GLN A 85 -3.75 -17.33 5.61
C GLN A 85 -4.83 -16.24 5.65
N LEU A 86 -4.82 -15.30 4.70
CA LEU A 86 -5.84 -14.26 4.60
C LEU A 86 -7.11 -14.89 4.01
N LEU A 87 -8.13 -15.08 4.84
CA LEU A 87 -9.34 -15.82 4.46
C LEU A 87 -10.35 -14.92 3.74
N ASP A 88 -10.44 -13.66 4.13
CA ASP A 88 -11.42 -12.72 3.57
C ASP A 88 -10.88 -11.98 2.33
N GLU A 89 -11.75 -11.79 1.33
CA GLU A 89 -11.39 -11.11 0.09
C GLU A 89 -11.05 -9.64 0.32
N LEU A 90 -11.77 -8.96 1.21
CA LEU A 90 -11.47 -7.58 1.56
C LEU A 90 -10.08 -7.48 2.20
N THR A 91 -9.73 -8.41 3.09
CA THR A 91 -8.39 -8.45 3.69
C THR A 91 -7.31 -8.57 2.60
N ARG A 92 -7.46 -9.52 1.66
CA ARG A 92 -6.51 -9.68 0.54
C ARG A 92 -6.42 -8.41 -0.31
N TYR A 93 -7.56 -7.80 -0.62
CA TYR A 93 -7.61 -6.53 -1.35
C TYR A 93 -6.85 -5.42 -0.61
N LEU A 94 -7.07 -5.26 0.71
CA LEU A 94 -6.38 -4.25 1.51
C LEU A 94 -4.87 -4.48 1.56
N PHE A 95 -4.43 -5.73 1.65
CA PHE A 95 -3.03 -6.10 1.53
C PHE A 95 -2.47 -5.77 0.13
N ALA A 96 -3.22 -6.05 -0.93
CA ALA A 96 -2.82 -5.67 -2.29
C ALA A 96 -2.67 -4.14 -2.44
N GLN A 97 -3.58 -3.37 -1.84
CA GLN A 97 -3.46 -1.91 -1.78
C GLN A 97 -2.23 -1.45 -0.98
N GLN A 98 -1.87 -2.14 0.12
CA GLN A 98 -0.64 -1.86 0.87
C GLN A 98 0.61 -2.12 0.03
N ILE A 99 0.66 -3.21 -0.74
CA ILE A 99 1.79 -3.51 -1.64
C ILE A 99 1.91 -2.43 -2.72
N LYS A 100 0.79 -2.01 -3.31
CA LYS A 100 0.77 -0.89 -4.26
C LYS A 100 1.35 0.39 -3.63
N GLN A 101 0.94 0.73 -2.41
CA GLN A 101 1.48 1.89 -1.70
C GLN A 101 2.98 1.74 -1.43
N ASP A 102 3.43 0.55 -1.01
CA ASP A 102 4.85 0.32 -0.73
C ASP A 102 5.72 0.40 -1.99
N LEU A 103 5.19 0.06 -3.18
CA LEU A 103 5.85 0.35 -4.46
C LEU A 103 5.93 1.86 -4.73
N VAL A 104 4.81 2.57 -4.58
CA VAL A 104 4.71 4.03 -4.81
C VAL A 104 5.66 4.81 -3.92
N THR A 105 5.74 4.46 -2.63
CA THR A 105 6.59 5.14 -1.65
C THR A 105 8.02 4.59 -1.62
N GLY A 106 8.36 3.61 -2.47
CA GLY A 106 9.70 2.98 -2.50
C GLY A 106 10.03 2.13 -1.27
N ARG A 107 9.03 1.73 -0.47
CA ARG A 107 9.21 0.85 0.70
C ARG A 107 9.38 -0.62 0.33
N LEU A 108 9.00 -1.00 -0.89
CA LEU A 108 9.19 -2.35 -1.43
C LEU A 108 10.13 -2.30 -2.64
N PRO A 109 11.43 -2.04 -2.43
CA PRO A 109 12.39 -2.05 -3.53
C PRO A 109 12.49 -3.47 -4.11
N CYS A 110 12.53 -3.56 -5.43
CA CYS A 110 12.66 -4.82 -6.13
C CYS A 110 13.27 -4.62 -7.52
N SER A 111 13.65 -5.71 -8.18
CA SER A 111 14.17 -5.65 -9.55
C SER A 111 13.13 -5.11 -10.53
N ASP A 112 13.58 -4.48 -11.63
CA ASP A 112 12.71 -4.04 -12.73
C ASP A 112 11.78 -5.14 -13.25
N ASN A 113 12.23 -6.40 -13.23
CA ASN A 113 11.41 -7.54 -13.63
C ASN A 113 10.28 -7.82 -12.63
N SER A 114 10.60 -7.82 -11.33
CA SER A 114 9.64 -7.99 -10.26
C SER A 114 8.64 -6.84 -10.22
N ALA A 115 9.12 -5.60 -10.34
CA ALA A 115 8.30 -4.40 -10.37
C ALA A 115 7.31 -4.46 -11.53
N ALA A 116 7.77 -4.76 -12.76
CA ALA A 116 6.90 -4.85 -13.92
C ALA A 116 5.83 -5.95 -13.77
N LEU A 117 6.19 -7.10 -13.19
CA LEU A 117 5.24 -8.19 -12.93
C LEU A 117 4.20 -7.79 -11.87
N LEU A 118 4.63 -7.21 -10.74
CA LEU A 118 3.71 -6.73 -9.69
C LEU A 118 2.73 -5.69 -10.25
N LEU A 119 3.23 -4.69 -10.98
CA LEU A 119 2.40 -3.67 -11.60
C LEU A 119 1.41 -4.26 -12.60
N SER A 120 1.79 -5.31 -13.35
CA SER A 120 0.85 -5.95 -14.27
C SER A 120 -0.36 -6.58 -13.57
N HIS A 121 -0.20 -7.11 -12.35
CA HIS A 121 -1.31 -7.61 -11.55
C HIS A 121 -2.17 -6.46 -10.99
N ILE A 122 -1.55 -5.34 -10.60
CA ILE A 122 -2.27 -4.14 -10.16
C ILE A 122 -3.13 -3.59 -11.31
N VAL A 123 -2.56 -3.49 -12.52
CA VAL A 123 -3.29 -3.04 -13.72
C VAL A 123 -4.47 -3.97 -14.00
N GLN A 124 -4.26 -5.29 -14.05
CA GLN A 124 -5.37 -6.26 -14.24
C GLN A 124 -6.48 -6.09 -13.19
N SER A 125 -6.12 -5.88 -11.92
CA SER A 125 -7.10 -5.67 -10.83
C SER A 125 -7.87 -4.34 -10.97
N GLU A 126 -7.24 -3.29 -11.51
CA GLU A 126 -7.82 -1.95 -11.61
C GLU A 126 -8.62 -1.70 -12.90
N VAL A 127 -8.14 -2.21 -14.04
CA VAL A 127 -8.73 -1.94 -15.36
C VAL A 127 -9.30 -3.18 -16.08
N GLY A 128 -9.05 -4.39 -15.57
CA GLY A 128 -9.46 -5.65 -16.21
C GLY A 128 -8.52 -6.05 -17.34
N ASP A 129 -9.01 -6.88 -18.28
CA ASP A 129 -8.20 -7.46 -19.35
C ASP A 129 -7.47 -6.42 -20.20
N PHE A 130 -6.27 -6.79 -20.64
CA PHE A 130 -5.40 -5.96 -21.46
C PHE A 130 -6.11 -5.35 -22.68
N ALA A 131 -6.00 -4.04 -22.80
CA ALA A 131 -6.35 -3.28 -23.99
C ALA A 131 -5.33 -2.16 -24.17
N GLU A 132 -4.55 -2.21 -25.24
CA GLU A 132 -3.33 -1.40 -25.39
C GLU A 132 -3.53 0.10 -25.10
N GLU A 133 -4.59 0.71 -25.64
CA GLU A 133 -4.86 2.13 -25.42
C GLU A 133 -5.25 2.42 -23.95
N LEU A 134 -6.07 1.55 -23.34
CA LEU A 134 -6.51 1.69 -21.95
C LEU A 134 -5.32 1.56 -20.99
N ASP A 135 -4.46 0.58 -21.23
CA ASP A 135 -3.21 0.36 -20.50
C ASP A 135 -2.30 1.58 -20.57
N ARG A 136 -2.07 2.11 -21.78
CA ARG A 136 -1.23 3.30 -21.98
C ARG A 136 -1.78 4.50 -21.23
N MET A 137 -3.08 4.77 -21.35
CA MET A 137 -3.73 5.88 -20.63
C MET A 137 -3.64 5.71 -19.11
N HIS A 138 -3.84 4.49 -18.62
CA HIS A 138 -3.78 4.18 -17.19
C HIS A 138 -2.36 4.34 -16.63
N LEU A 139 -1.34 3.79 -17.32
CA LEU A 139 0.08 3.90 -16.93
C LEU A 139 0.66 5.31 -17.11
N GLN A 140 0.06 6.15 -17.96
CA GLN A 140 0.41 7.57 -18.03
C GLN A 140 -0.20 8.36 -16.87
N SER A 141 -1.43 8.02 -16.46
CA SER A 141 -2.17 8.75 -15.42
C SER A 141 -1.76 8.37 -14.00
N ASN A 142 -1.21 7.17 -13.80
CA ASN A 142 -0.84 6.66 -12.48
C ASN A 142 0.66 6.33 -12.45
N LYS A 143 1.39 6.91 -11.48
CA LYS A 143 2.81 6.61 -11.25
C LYS A 143 2.96 5.73 -10.02
N TYR A 144 3.39 4.49 -10.25
CA TYR A 144 3.57 3.47 -9.22
C TYR A 144 5.02 3.27 -8.80
N ILE A 145 5.98 3.60 -9.66
CA ILE A 145 7.42 3.50 -9.40
C ILE A 145 8.20 4.63 -10.12
N PRO A 146 9.40 5.02 -9.65
CA PRO A 146 10.16 6.13 -10.24
C PRO A 146 10.54 5.95 -11.72
N ASN A 147 10.90 4.75 -12.14
CA ASN A 147 11.37 4.42 -13.50
C ASN A 147 10.28 3.79 -14.39
N GLN A 148 9.00 4.05 -14.08
CA GLN A 148 7.87 3.37 -14.72
C GLN A 148 7.85 3.50 -16.25
N ASP A 149 8.21 4.66 -16.81
CA ASP A 149 8.11 4.89 -18.25
C ASP A 149 8.99 3.95 -19.08
N VAL A 150 10.17 3.59 -18.55
CA VAL A 150 11.08 2.61 -19.15
C VAL A 150 10.49 1.18 -19.06
N LEU A 151 9.66 0.93 -18.05
CA LEU A 151 9.07 -0.38 -17.77
C LEU A 151 7.67 -0.57 -18.38
N ASN A 152 7.01 0.48 -18.88
CA ASN A 152 5.64 0.41 -19.41
C ASN A 152 5.45 -0.73 -20.43
N HIS A 153 6.35 -0.87 -21.40
CA HIS A 153 6.28 -1.96 -22.37
C HIS A 153 6.35 -3.34 -21.72
N LYS A 154 7.19 -3.49 -20.68
CA LYS A 154 7.33 -4.75 -19.94
C LYS A 154 6.10 -5.04 -19.08
N ILE A 155 5.51 -4.01 -18.46
CA ILE A 155 4.26 -4.11 -17.70
C ILE A 155 3.13 -4.62 -18.61
N MET A 156 2.94 -3.97 -19.76
CA MET A 156 1.93 -4.36 -20.75
C MET A 156 2.14 -5.79 -21.28
N ASN A 157 3.39 -6.20 -21.53
CA ASN A 157 3.71 -7.57 -21.96
C ASN A 157 3.36 -8.63 -20.90
N PHE A 158 3.47 -8.31 -19.61
CA PHE A 158 2.99 -9.21 -18.56
C PHE A 158 1.46 -9.17 -18.45
N HIS A 159 0.85 -7.99 -18.55
CA HIS A 159 -0.60 -7.82 -18.44
C HIS A 159 -1.38 -8.62 -19.48
N GLN A 160 -0.88 -8.69 -20.74
CA GLN A 160 -1.45 -9.55 -21.79
C GLN A 160 -1.63 -11.02 -21.39
N LYS A 161 -0.83 -11.51 -20.43
CA LYS A 161 -0.87 -12.92 -19.98
C LYS A 161 -1.91 -13.15 -18.87
N HIS A 162 -2.57 -12.11 -18.39
CA HIS A 162 -3.53 -12.18 -17.28
C HIS A 162 -4.99 -12.19 -17.74
N ALA A 163 -5.24 -12.31 -19.05
CA ALA A 163 -6.58 -12.33 -19.62
C ALA A 163 -7.52 -13.31 -18.90
N GLY A 164 -8.70 -12.82 -18.53
CA GLY A 164 -9.73 -13.55 -17.81
C GLY A 164 -9.54 -13.61 -16.29
N GLN A 165 -8.45 -13.08 -15.73
CA GLN A 165 -8.27 -12.99 -14.29
C GLN A 165 -9.17 -11.92 -13.69
N THR A 166 -9.91 -12.30 -12.65
CA THR A 166 -10.71 -11.36 -11.85
C THR A 166 -9.79 -10.46 -10.99
N PRO A 167 -10.31 -9.34 -10.45
CA PRO A 167 -9.56 -8.52 -9.50
C PRO A 167 -9.10 -9.30 -8.26
N ALA A 168 -9.97 -10.15 -7.70
CA ALA A 168 -9.64 -10.96 -6.52
C ALA A 168 -8.51 -11.97 -6.81
N GLU A 169 -8.52 -12.61 -7.98
CA GLU A 169 -7.42 -13.49 -8.41
C GLU A 169 -6.13 -12.70 -8.64
N SER A 170 -6.23 -11.51 -9.24
CA SER A 170 -5.08 -10.62 -9.47
C SER A 170 -4.44 -10.18 -8.16
N ASP A 171 -5.25 -9.85 -7.14
CA ASP A 171 -4.78 -9.51 -5.80
C ASP A 171 -4.04 -10.70 -5.16
N ILE A 172 -4.56 -11.92 -5.30
CA ILE A 172 -3.86 -13.14 -4.83
C ILE A 172 -2.50 -13.29 -5.52
N ARG A 173 -2.44 -13.14 -6.86
CA ARG A 173 -1.18 -13.25 -7.62
C ARG A 173 -0.18 -12.16 -7.25
N LEU A 174 -0.66 -10.96 -6.98
CA LEU A 174 0.16 -9.85 -6.49
C LEU A 174 0.80 -10.21 -5.16
N LEU A 175 0.01 -10.69 -4.19
CA LEU A 175 0.51 -11.06 -2.86
C LEU A 175 1.48 -12.25 -2.91
N ASP A 176 1.19 -13.26 -3.74
CA ASP A 176 2.06 -14.41 -3.98
C ASP A 176 3.41 -14.04 -4.60
N THR A 177 3.43 -12.99 -5.41
CA THR A 177 4.65 -12.47 -6.01
C THR A 177 5.40 -11.59 -5.01
N ALA A 178 4.69 -10.71 -4.31
CA ALA A 178 5.27 -9.77 -3.35
C ALA A 178 5.95 -10.49 -2.18
N ARG A 179 5.35 -11.57 -1.64
CA ARG A 179 5.91 -12.32 -0.50
C ARG A 179 7.29 -12.95 -0.75
N LYS A 180 7.68 -13.07 -2.02
CA LYS A 180 8.99 -13.62 -2.42
C LYS A 180 10.08 -12.56 -2.44
N LEU A 181 9.72 -11.29 -2.27
CA LEU A 181 10.68 -10.19 -2.19
C LEU A 181 11.30 -10.12 -0.80
N GLU A 182 12.59 -9.82 -0.76
CA GLU A 182 13.35 -9.72 0.48
C GLU A 182 12.78 -8.66 1.44
N MET A 183 12.34 -7.53 0.89
CA MET A 183 11.80 -6.41 1.67
C MET A 183 10.29 -6.52 1.96
N TYR A 184 9.67 -7.67 1.68
CA TYR A 184 8.24 -7.87 1.94
C TYR A 184 7.91 -7.75 3.42
N GLY A 185 7.02 -6.81 3.75
CA GLY A 185 6.57 -6.57 5.13
C GLY A 185 7.63 -6.00 6.06
N ILE A 186 8.82 -5.66 5.55
CA ILE A 186 9.88 -5.03 6.35
C ILE A 186 9.56 -3.55 6.50
N ARG A 187 9.67 -3.05 7.73
CA ARG A 187 9.57 -1.63 8.09
C ARG A 187 10.89 -1.20 8.71
N LEU A 188 11.56 -0.27 8.02
CA LEU A 188 12.84 0.27 8.42
C LEU A 188 12.64 1.46 9.36
N HIS A 189 13.35 1.43 10.49
CA HIS A 189 13.38 2.50 11.48
C HIS A 189 14.80 3.08 11.54
N PRO A 190 15.02 4.33 11.11
CA PRO A 190 16.32 4.96 11.14
C PRO A 190 16.88 5.02 12.56
N ALA A 191 18.16 4.70 12.70
CA ALA A 191 18.91 4.75 13.95
C ALA A 191 20.39 5.04 13.68
N SER A 192 21.17 5.14 14.75
CA SER A 192 22.62 5.22 14.69
C SER A 192 23.23 4.16 15.61
N ASP A 193 24.34 3.55 15.19
CA ASP A 193 25.11 2.66 16.05
C ASP A 193 25.97 3.44 17.05
N GLY A 194 26.76 2.73 17.86
CA GLY A 194 27.65 3.32 18.87
C GLY A 194 28.78 4.16 18.29
N GLU A 195 29.06 4.05 16.99
CA GLU A 195 30.08 4.83 16.27
C GLU A 195 29.47 6.02 15.52
N GLY A 196 28.15 6.20 15.59
CA GLY A 196 27.41 7.27 14.92
C GLY A 196 27.06 6.96 13.47
N THR A 197 27.31 5.74 12.99
CA THR A 197 26.96 5.34 11.62
C THR A 197 25.46 5.20 11.46
N HIS A 198 24.89 5.75 10.38
CA HIS A 198 23.47 5.62 10.09
C HIS A 198 23.10 4.19 9.70
N ILE A 199 22.18 3.61 10.45
CA ILE A 199 21.62 2.28 10.25
C ILE A 199 20.09 2.36 10.21
N ASN A 200 19.45 1.28 9.78
CA ASN A 200 18.02 1.08 9.91
C ASN A 200 17.76 -0.22 10.66
N LEU A 201 16.84 -0.19 11.60
CA LEU A 201 16.38 -1.37 12.32
C LEU A 201 15.07 -1.86 11.71
N ALA A 202 14.86 -3.18 11.68
CA ALA A 202 13.55 -3.75 11.38
C ALA A 202 13.23 -4.88 12.35
N VAL A 203 11.96 -5.00 12.72
CA VAL A 203 11.47 -6.10 13.57
C VAL A 203 10.81 -7.14 12.69
N LEU A 204 11.23 -8.40 12.81
CA LEU A 204 10.59 -9.54 12.18
C LEU A 204 10.31 -10.61 13.24
N HIS A 205 9.50 -11.61 12.88
CA HIS A 205 9.20 -12.74 13.77
C HIS A 205 10.45 -13.57 14.16
N MET A 206 11.59 -13.41 13.47
CA MET A 206 12.86 -14.09 13.83
C MET A 206 13.78 -13.23 14.71
N GLY A 207 13.39 -11.99 15.04
CA GLY A 207 14.21 -11.04 15.79
C GLY A 207 14.35 -9.69 15.11
N ILE A 208 15.34 -8.91 15.54
CA ILE A 208 15.65 -7.58 15.01
C ILE A 208 16.73 -7.71 13.93
N LEU A 209 16.50 -7.13 12.76
CA LEU A 209 17.48 -6.96 11.70
C LEU A 209 18.08 -5.55 11.75
N VAL A 210 19.37 -5.47 11.47
CA VAL A 210 20.10 -4.23 11.28
C VAL A 210 20.48 -4.12 9.81
N PHE A 211 20.08 -3.03 9.17
CA PHE A 211 20.40 -2.69 7.81
C PHE A 211 21.35 -1.49 7.78
N GLN A 212 22.42 -1.58 7.01
CA GLN A 212 23.27 -0.43 6.72
C GLN A 212 23.00 0.04 5.30
N VAL A 213 22.86 1.35 5.12
CA VAL A 213 22.74 1.96 3.79
C VAL A 213 24.14 2.17 3.25
N SER A 214 24.51 1.44 2.19
CA SER A 214 25.77 1.65 1.46
C SER A 214 25.45 1.91 0.00
N ASP A 215 25.82 3.09 -0.52
CA ASP A 215 25.81 3.51 -1.93
C ASP A 215 24.84 2.73 -2.84
N ALA A 216 23.54 2.90 -2.59
CA ALA A 216 22.39 2.35 -3.33
C ALA A 216 21.86 0.94 -2.96
N HIS A 217 22.42 0.26 -1.96
CA HIS A 217 21.91 -1.04 -1.48
C HIS A 217 21.69 -1.07 0.04
N LEU A 218 20.55 -1.64 0.45
CA LEU A 218 20.23 -1.99 1.83
C LEU A 218 20.82 -3.38 2.11
N ASN A 219 21.86 -3.44 2.92
CA ASN A 219 22.52 -4.69 3.29
C ASN A 219 22.18 -5.06 4.73
N VAL A 220 21.79 -6.32 4.97
CA VAL A 220 21.64 -6.85 6.33
C VAL A 220 23.04 -7.02 6.92
N VAL A 221 23.34 -6.27 7.97
CA VAL A 221 24.65 -6.26 8.65
C VAL A 221 24.62 -6.97 10.01
N GLY A 222 23.43 -7.28 10.53
CA GLY A 222 23.29 -7.99 11.79
C GLY A 222 21.88 -8.51 12.03
N GLN A 223 21.79 -9.59 12.83
CA GLN A 223 20.54 -10.13 13.35
C GLN A 223 20.69 -10.43 14.84
N HIS A 224 19.80 -9.89 15.65
CA HIS A 224 19.72 -10.18 17.08
C HIS A 224 18.43 -10.96 17.39
N ARG A 225 18.57 -12.05 18.15
CA ARG A 225 17.46 -12.89 18.63
C ARG A 225 17.07 -12.52 20.05
#